data_AF-A0A1G9N0F1-F1
#
_entry.id   AF-A0A1G9N0F1-F1
#
_cell.length_a   1.000
_cell.length_b   1.000
_cell.length_c   1.000
_cell.angle_alpha   90.00
_cell.angle_beta   90.00
_cell.angle_gamma   90.00
#
_symmetry.space_group_name_H-M   'P 1'
#
loop_
_entity.id
_entity.type
_entity.pdbx_description
1 polymer ?
#
loop_
_entity_poly.entity_id
_entity_poly.type
_entity_poly.pdbx_seq_one_letter_code
_entity_poly.pdbx_strand_id
1 'polypeptide(L)'
;MNKTSLMAGKVLTMGNLIDFDQKRTKKRMKELAQSKGIVYEIYLIVVKYVYKYADKERVDASDFLTTEASLSYLFAGDRNKFRQAYDELMRYWDLTNVYNRDVMEGKEFQQFNTIGDLCFYIEEKVNKQKGL
;
A
#
# COMPACT_ATOMS: atom_id res chain seq x y z
N MET A 1 40.18 24.82 -26.42
CA MET A 1 38.96 24.68 -25.58
C MET A 1 38.05 23.68 -26.27
N ASN A 2 37.71 22.57 -25.61
CA ASN A 2 36.51 21.79 -25.88
C ASN A 2 36.20 20.95 -24.64
N LYS A 3 35.22 21.41 -23.86
CA LYS A 3 34.65 20.66 -22.73
C LYS A 3 33.63 19.68 -23.30
N THR A 4 34.01 18.42 -23.42
CA THR A 4 33.05 17.35 -23.68
C THR A 4 32.29 17.09 -22.37
N SER A 5 31.05 17.57 -22.32
CA SER A 5 30.12 17.33 -21.23
C SER A 5 29.76 15.84 -21.20
N LEU A 6 30.36 15.10 -20.27
CA LEU A 6 29.90 13.77 -19.87
C LEU A 6 28.65 13.96 -19.02
N MET A 7 27.49 13.94 -19.67
CA MET A 7 26.24 13.63 -18.98
C MET A 7 26.37 12.19 -18.45
N ALA A 8 26.67 12.06 -17.17
CA ALA A 8 26.61 10.81 -16.44
C ALA A 8 25.15 10.31 -16.45
N GLY A 9 24.80 9.54 -17.47
CA GLY A 9 23.60 8.71 -17.48
C GLY A 9 23.71 7.73 -16.33
N LYS A 10 23.13 8.11 -15.19
CA LYS A 10 23.06 7.27 -13.99
C LYS A 10 22.33 6.00 -14.40
N VAL A 11 23.05 4.88 -14.48
CA VAL A 11 22.48 3.57 -14.80
C VAL A 11 21.41 3.27 -13.76
N LEU A 12 20.14 3.34 -14.18
CA LEU A 12 19.00 2.98 -13.36
C LEU A 12 19.01 1.46 -13.23
N THR A 13 19.56 0.96 -12.13
CA THR A 13 19.44 -0.46 -11.77
C THR A 13 17.99 -0.78 -11.40
N MET A 14 17.56 -2.03 -11.60
CA MET A 14 16.19 -2.46 -11.28
C MET A 14 15.77 -2.14 -9.83
N GLY A 15 16.71 -2.23 -8.88
CA GLY A 15 16.47 -1.79 -7.49
C GLY A 15 16.19 -0.29 -7.37
N ASN A 16 16.91 0.55 -8.11
CA ASN A 16 16.69 2.01 -8.14
C ASN A 16 15.35 2.40 -8.79
N LEU A 17 14.88 1.63 -9.78
CA LEU A 17 13.59 1.86 -10.45
C LEU A 17 12.40 1.55 -9.52
N ILE A 18 12.44 0.42 -8.81
CA ILE A 18 11.39 0.03 -7.85
C ILE A 18 11.26 1.06 -6.73
N ASP A 19 12.39 1.56 -6.24
CA ASP A 19 12.44 2.58 -5.19
C ASP A 19 11.90 3.95 -5.68
N PHE A 20 12.14 4.28 -6.95
CA PHE A 20 11.63 5.52 -7.56
C PHE A 20 10.10 5.52 -7.71
N ASP A 21 9.50 4.41 -8.13
CA ASP A 21 8.05 4.29 -8.27
C ASP A 21 7.31 4.35 -6.93
N GLN A 22 7.89 3.76 -5.88
CA GLN A 22 7.38 3.89 -4.52
C GLN A 22 7.47 5.35 -4.03
N LYS A 23 8.63 6.00 -4.21
CA LYS A 23 8.81 7.42 -3.83
C LYS A 23 7.84 8.33 -4.58
N ARG A 24 7.63 8.10 -5.87
CA ARG A 24 6.68 8.86 -6.70
C ARG A 24 5.24 8.63 -6.26
N THR A 25 4.86 7.38 -5.96
CA THR A 25 3.55 7.06 -5.42
C THR A 25 3.32 7.78 -4.10
N LYS A 26 4.27 7.70 -3.17
CA LYS A 26 4.17 8.33 -1.85
C LYS A 26 4.03 9.84 -1.94
N LYS A 27 4.78 10.48 -2.84
CA LYS A 27 4.65 11.91 -3.12
C LYS A 27 3.24 12.27 -3.60
N ARG A 28 2.73 11.57 -4.62
CA ARG A 28 1.39 11.84 -5.20
C ARG A 28 0.26 11.64 -4.19
N MET A 29 0.36 10.61 -3.37
CA MET A 29 -0.70 10.30 -2.39
C MET A 29 -0.72 11.32 -1.26
N LYS A 30 0.45 11.78 -0.81
CA LYS A 30 0.55 12.93 0.10
C LYS A 30 -0.04 14.21 -0.50
N GLU A 31 0.23 14.50 -1.77
CA GLU A 31 -0.35 15.67 -2.47
C GLU A 31 -1.88 15.58 -2.55
N LEU A 32 -2.44 14.41 -2.89
CA LEU A 32 -3.89 14.19 -2.93
C LEU A 32 -4.54 14.27 -1.54
N ALA A 33 -3.81 13.86 -0.50
CA ALA A 33 -4.32 13.84 0.87
C ALA A 33 -4.08 15.15 1.65
N GLN A 34 -3.34 16.12 1.12
CA GLN A 34 -2.92 17.33 1.84
C GLN A 34 -4.07 18.07 2.54
N SER A 35 -5.25 18.13 1.92
CA SER A 35 -6.42 18.80 2.48
C SER A 35 -7.25 17.95 3.45
N LYS A 36 -7.00 16.64 3.51
CA LYS A 36 -7.82 15.66 4.26
C LYS A 36 -7.05 14.89 5.34
N GLY A 37 -5.73 15.00 5.38
CA GLY A 37 -4.88 14.43 6.42
C GLY A 37 -4.51 12.96 6.22
N ILE A 38 -3.81 12.41 7.22
CA ILE A 38 -3.16 11.09 7.15
C ILE A 38 -4.16 9.94 7.00
N VAL A 39 -5.32 10.02 7.65
CA VAL A 39 -6.37 8.99 7.58
C VAL A 39 -6.84 8.81 6.13
N TYR A 40 -6.96 9.91 5.39
CA TYR A 40 -7.31 9.84 3.97
C TYR A 40 -6.17 9.29 3.11
N GLU A 41 -4.91 9.61 3.42
CA GLU A 41 -3.76 8.98 2.76
C GLU A 41 -3.75 7.46 2.97
N ILE A 42 -4.03 7.00 4.20
CA ILE A 42 -4.14 5.58 4.55
C ILE A 42 -5.24 4.93 3.71
N TYR A 43 -6.43 5.51 3.68
CA TYR A 43 -7.53 5.00 2.86
C TYR A 43 -7.14 4.86 1.38
N LEU A 44 -6.59 5.90 0.76
CA LEU A 44 -6.19 5.88 -0.65
C LEU A 44 -5.16 4.79 -0.94
N ILE A 45 -4.23 4.58 -0.01
CA ILE A 45 -3.16 3.60 -0.15
C ILE A 45 -3.66 2.17 0.05
N VAL A 46 -4.53 1.95 1.04
CA VAL A 46 -5.20 0.66 1.23
C VAL A 46 -5.99 0.31 -0.02
N VAL A 47 -6.86 1.20 -0.49
CA VAL A 47 -7.65 0.98 -1.71
C VAL A 47 -6.74 0.70 -2.91
N LYS A 48 -5.67 1.48 -3.12
CA LYS A 48 -4.74 1.28 -4.22
C LYS A 48 -4.18 -0.15 -4.24
N TYR A 49 -3.67 -0.63 -3.12
CA TYR A 49 -3.02 -1.95 -3.08
C TYR A 49 -4.03 -3.09 -3.06
N VAL A 50 -5.17 -2.93 -2.41
CA VAL A 50 -6.26 -3.91 -2.48
C VAL A 50 -6.76 -4.03 -3.92
N TYR A 51 -7.02 -2.92 -4.62
CA TYR A 51 -7.41 -2.91 -6.04
C TYR A 51 -6.35 -3.51 -6.98
N LYS A 52 -5.06 -3.27 -6.70
CA LYS A 52 -3.97 -3.81 -7.52
C LYS A 52 -4.01 -5.35 -7.59
N TYR A 53 -4.35 -5.99 -6.46
CA TYR A 53 -4.32 -7.44 -6.31
C TYR A 53 -5.71 -8.10 -6.28
N ALA A 54 -6.78 -7.32 -6.33
CA ALA A 54 -8.14 -7.84 -6.36
C ALA A 54 -8.42 -8.71 -7.59
N ASP A 55 -9.44 -9.55 -7.48
CA ASP A 55 -9.94 -10.35 -8.59
C ASP A 55 -10.78 -9.50 -9.56
N LYS A 56 -10.11 -8.84 -10.51
CA LYS A 56 -10.72 -7.90 -11.46
C LYS A 56 -11.76 -8.50 -12.40
N GLU A 57 -11.88 -9.83 -12.45
CA GLU A 57 -12.96 -10.49 -13.19
C GLU A 57 -14.27 -10.52 -12.40
N ARG A 58 -14.20 -10.31 -11.07
CA ARG A 58 -15.33 -10.44 -10.14
C ARG A 58 -15.72 -9.13 -9.46
N VAL A 59 -14.79 -8.19 -9.33
CA VAL A 59 -15.01 -6.92 -8.64
C VAL A 59 -15.10 -5.74 -9.59
N ASP A 60 -16.05 -4.86 -9.31
CA ASP A 60 -16.17 -3.58 -10.00
C ASP A 60 -15.35 -2.50 -9.26
N ALA A 61 -14.95 -1.44 -9.96
CA ALA A 61 -14.25 -0.32 -9.33
C ALA A 61 -15.08 0.36 -8.23
N SER A 62 -16.41 0.29 -8.31
CA SER A 62 -17.33 0.80 -7.30
C SER A 62 -17.25 0.06 -5.96
N ASP A 63 -16.82 -1.21 -5.95
CA ASP A 63 -16.66 -2.01 -4.73
C ASP A 63 -15.54 -1.45 -3.81
N PHE A 64 -14.69 -0.57 -4.33
CA PHE A 64 -13.58 0.04 -3.59
C PHE A 64 -13.89 1.45 -3.09
N LEU A 65 -15.13 1.93 -3.26
CA LEU A 65 -15.55 3.26 -2.84
C LEU A 65 -15.93 3.33 -1.36
N THR A 66 -16.09 2.18 -0.69
CA THR A 66 -16.49 2.11 0.72
C THR A 66 -15.47 1.31 1.53
N THR A 67 -15.37 1.63 2.82
CA THR A 67 -14.54 0.87 3.76
C THR A 67 -15.19 -0.44 4.19
N GLU A 68 -16.47 -0.64 3.92
CA GLU A 68 -17.23 -1.84 4.32
C GLU A 68 -17.01 -3.04 3.37
N ALA A 69 -16.33 -2.81 2.24
CA ALA A 69 -16.08 -3.84 1.25
C ALA A 69 -15.27 -5.01 1.82
N SER A 70 -15.78 -6.23 1.63
CA SER A 70 -15.22 -7.46 2.18
C SER A 70 -13.93 -7.85 1.48
N LEU A 71 -12.82 -7.95 2.21
CA LEU A 71 -11.52 -8.35 1.65
C LEU A 71 -11.55 -9.79 1.14
N SER A 72 -12.29 -10.68 1.82
CA SER A 72 -12.47 -12.06 1.33
C SER A 72 -13.16 -12.11 -0.04
N TYR A 73 -14.11 -11.21 -0.29
CA TYR A 73 -14.76 -11.06 -1.58
C TYR A 73 -13.81 -10.45 -2.61
N LEU A 74 -13.16 -9.32 -2.26
CA LEU A 74 -12.28 -8.59 -3.17
C LEU A 74 -11.09 -9.42 -3.68
N PHE A 75 -10.57 -10.31 -2.83
CA PHE A 75 -9.50 -11.23 -3.19
C PHE A 75 -9.99 -12.62 -3.63
N ALA A 76 -11.30 -12.85 -3.74
CA ALA A 76 -11.89 -14.17 -4.01
C ALA A 76 -11.36 -15.28 -3.07
N GLY A 77 -11.09 -14.94 -1.80
CA GLY A 77 -10.52 -15.84 -0.81
C GLY A 77 -9.03 -16.16 -1.00
N ASP A 78 -8.35 -15.52 -1.95
CA ASP A 78 -6.93 -15.74 -2.22
C ASP A 78 -6.05 -14.99 -1.20
N ARG A 79 -5.58 -15.76 -0.21
CA ARG A 79 -4.69 -15.27 0.85
C ARG A 79 -3.32 -14.82 0.32
N ASN A 80 -2.84 -15.37 -0.79
CA ASN A 80 -1.55 -14.96 -1.37
C ASN A 80 -1.66 -13.58 -2.01
N LYS A 81 -2.79 -13.27 -2.66
CA LYS A 81 -3.07 -11.90 -3.15
C LYS A 81 -3.19 -10.92 -2.00
N PHE A 82 -3.89 -11.29 -0.92
CA PHE A 82 -3.94 -10.47 0.29
C PHE A 82 -2.54 -10.20 0.85
N ARG A 83 -1.69 -11.22 1.02
CA ARG A 83 -0.32 -11.06 1.54
C ARG A 83 0.53 -10.14 0.68
N GLN A 84 0.43 -10.24 -0.64
CA GLN A 84 1.14 -9.32 -1.54
C GLN A 84 0.68 -7.87 -1.36
N ALA A 85 -0.62 -7.63 -1.22
CA ALA A 85 -1.15 -6.30 -0.93
C ALA A 85 -0.67 -5.79 0.44
N TYR A 86 -0.71 -6.65 1.46
CA TYR A 86 -0.23 -6.34 2.81
C TYR A 86 1.26 -5.98 2.82
N ASP A 87 2.11 -6.73 2.14
CA ASP A 87 3.55 -6.47 2.08
C ASP A 87 3.88 -5.15 1.36
N GLU A 88 3.10 -4.76 0.36
CA GLU A 88 3.24 -3.44 -0.27
C GLU A 88 2.76 -2.31 0.64
N LEU A 89 1.69 -2.53 1.42
CA LEU A 89 1.24 -1.58 2.44
C LEU A 89 2.30 -1.36 3.53
N MET A 90 2.87 -2.45 4.05
CA MET A 90 3.93 -2.38 5.05
C MET A 90 5.14 -1.62 4.52
N ARG A 91 5.56 -1.89 3.28
CA ARG A 91 6.68 -1.18 2.65
C ARG A 91 6.40 0.29 2.41
N TYR A 92 5.18 0.65 1.98
CA TYR A 92 4.82 2.06 1.76
C TYR A 92 5.01 2.91 3.02
N TRP A 93 4.63 2.36 4.18
CA TRP A 93 4.72 3.01 5.48
C TRP A 93 6.03 2.73 6.24
N ASP A 94 6.96 1.97 5.66
CA ASP A 94 8.21 1.55 6.31
C ASP A 94 7.97 0.79 7.64
N LEU A 95 6.96 -0.06 7.64
CA LEU A 95 6.50 -0.84 8.80
C LEU A 95 7.08 -2.26 8.84
N THR A 96 7.78 -2.68 7.79
CA THR A 96 8.32 -4.06 7.64
C THR A 96 9.28 -4.45 8.75
N ASN A 97 10.05 -3.51 9.30
CA ASN A 97 11.00 -3.81 10.37
C ASN A 97 10.36 -3.89 11.75
N VAL A 98 9.13 -3.38 11.90
CA VAL A 98 8.48 -3.20 13.20
C VAL A 98 7.45 -4.28 13.47
N TYR A 99 6.78 -4.81 12.44
CA TYR A 99 5.59 -5.65 12.59
C TYR A 99 5.62 -6.95 11.78
N ASN A 100 6.83 -7.51 11.57
CA ASN A 100 7.05 -8.83 10.96
C ASN A 100 6.47 -9.95 11.86
N ARG A 101 5.14 -10.16 11.81
CA ARG A 101 4.34 -11.35 12.24
C ARG A 101 2.94 -11.04 12.79
N ASP A 102 2.42 -9.83 12.63
CA ASP A 102 1.12 -9.48 13.21
C ASP A 102 -0.09 -10.12 12.51
N VAL A 103 0.09 -10.61 11.28
CA VAL A 103 -0.95 -11.32 10.55
C VAL A 103 -0.80 -12.82 10.78
N MET A 104 -1.82 -13.44 11.39
CA MET A 104 -1.83 -14.89 11.59
C MET A 104 -2.06 -15.61 10.27
N GLU A 105 -1.10 -16.44 9.88
CA GLU A 105 -1.18 -17.27 8.67
C GLU A 105 -2.48 -18.11 8.65
N GLY A 106 -3.23 -18.00 7.56
CA GLY A 106 -4.49 -18.72 7.36
C GLY A 106 -5.73 -18.00 7.92
N LYS A 107 -5.53 -16.96 8.76
CA LYS A 107 -6.59 -16.18 9.41
C LYS A 107 -6.68 -14.74 8.90
N GLU A 108 -6.07 -14.43 7.77
CA GLU A 108 -5.98 -13.08 7.20
C GLU A 108 -7.36 -12.40 7.12
N PHE A 109 -8.34 -13.09 6.54
CA PHE A 109 -9.70 -12.55 6.38
C PHE A 109 -10.57 -12.62 7.63
N GLN A 110 -10.13 -13.32 8.68
CA GLN A 110 -10.79 -13.29 9.99
C GLN A 110 -10.31 -12.11 10.81
N GLN A 111 -9.04 -11.74 10.63
CA GLN A 111 -8.41 -10.59 11.26
C GLN A 111 -8.79 -9.28 10.54
N PHE A 112 -8.88 -9.32 9.22
CA PHE A 112 -9.27 -8.19 8.38
C PHE A 112 -10.46 -8.57 7.51
N ASN A 113 -11.68 -8.29 7.99
CA ASN A 113 -12.89 -8.61 7.25
C ASN A 113 -13.10 -7.61 6.11
N THR A 114 -12.84 -6.33 6.36
CA THR A 114 -13.15 -5.22 5.46
C THR A 114 -11.94 -4.33 5.13
N ILE A 115 -12.06 -3.51 4.09
CA ILE A 115 -11.09 -2.43 3.80
C ILE A 115 -10.89 -1.54 5.04
N GLY A 116 -11.95 -1.26 5.79
CA GLY A 116 -11.95 -0.45 7.01
C GLY A 116 -11.08 -1.06 8.11
N ASP A 117 -11.19 -2.37 8.35
CA ASP A 117 -10.35 -3.08 9.34
C ASP A 117 -8.86 -2.92 9.00
N LEU A 118 -8.54 -3.04 7.71
CA LEU A 118 -7.18 -2.86 7.24
C LEU A 118 -6.71 -1.41 7.36
N CYS A 119 -7.57 -0.43 7.03
CA CYS A 119 -7.27 0.99 7.25
C CYS A 119 -6.98 1.30 8.73
N PHE A 120 -7.84 0.85 9.64
CA PHE A 120 -7.70 1.06 11.08
C PHE A 120 -6.39 0.45 11.60
N TYR A 121 -6.10 -0.78 11.20
CA TYR A 121 -4.85 -1.44 11.57
C TYR A 121 -3.62 -0.64 11.09
N ILE A 122 -3.60 -0.22 9.82
CA ILE A 122 -2.49 0.59 9.29
C ILE A 122 -2.36 1.92 10.06
N GLU A 123 -3.49 2.58 10.38
CA GLU A 123 -3.51 3.80 11.17
C GLU A 123 -2.87 3.60 12.54
N GLU A 124 -3.27 2.57 13.29
CA GLU A 124 -2.69 2.26 14.59
C GLU A 124 -1.17 2.06 14.50
N LYS A 125 -0.68 1.38 13.46
CA LYS A 125 0.75 1.15 13.26
C LYS A 125 1.51 2.43 12.91
N VAL A 126 0.94 3.25 12.04
CA VAL A 126 1.53 4.52 11.61
C VAL A 126 1.56 5.53 12.75
N ASN A 127 0.52 5.60 13.59
CA ASN A 127 0.49 6.46 14.76
C ASN A 127 1.55 6.04 15.79
N LYS A 128 1.61 4.73 16.11
CA LYS A 128 2.65 4.17 16.99
C LYS A 128 4.06 4.46 16.50
N GLN A 129 4.33 4.34 15.20
CA GLN A 129 5.65 4.66 14.62
C GLN A 129 6.02 6.15 14.78
N LYS A 130 5.03 7.04 14.79
CA LYS A 130 5.22 8.49 14.96
C LYS A 130 5.27 8.94 16.42
N GLY A 131 5.08 8.02 17.38
CA GLY A 131 4.98 8.36 18.80
C GLY A 131 3.71 9.13 19.15
N LEU A 132 2.65 8.95 18.35
CA LEU A 132 1.30 9.44 18.59
C LEU A 132 0.46 8.33 19.22
#